data_AF-A0A523XIT3-F1
#
_entry.id   AF-A0A523XIT3-F1
#
_cell.length_a   1.000
_cell.length_b   1.000
_cell.length_c   1.000
_cell.angle_alpha   90.00
_cell.angle_beta   90.00
_cell.angle_gamma   90.00
#
_symmetry.space_group_name_H-M   'P 1'
#
loop_
_entity.id
_entity.type
_entity.pdbx_description
1 polymer ?
#
loop_
_entity_poly.entity_id
_entity_poly.type
_entity_poly.pdbx_seq_one_letter_code
_entity_poly.pdbx_strand_id
1 'polypeptide(L)'
;MDISEFYVIYGYDDKGYYFSGPLCDSGKGPKMWKEVGDTKIGVLEMYSVKPGQAVDDTKTVKEAFESALEHSKSPEKWIFPKYKAGLDGFDIWKKTLEAGEADGLGMAFNSAVWSECRNYAVLFLKEAKERLDGKVGPLFDEAISHYEIVAQNLKKVAEAFPLIERKPEHIKDETRISTAVECLTTARSAEASGLEVLEK
;
A
#
# COMPACT_ATOMS: atom_id res chain seq x y z
N MET A 1 -2.23 3.31 8.91
CA MET A 1 -3.52 2.66 9.23
C MET A 1 -3.51 2.27 10.70
N ASP A 2 -4.63 2.37 11.43
CA ASP A 2 -4.67 1.99 12.86
C ASP A 2 -4.88 0.48 13.08
N ILE A 3 -5.02 -0.30 12.01
CA ILE A 3 -5.06 -1.77 12.01
C ILE A 3 -4.00 -2.25 11.03
N SER A 4 -3.15 -3.19 11.44
CA SER A 4 -2.20 -3.85 10.54
C SER A 4 -2.75 -5.14 9.96
N GLU A 5 -2.41 -5.39 8.70
CA GLU A 5 -2.59 -6.69 8.04
C GLU A 5 -1.61 -7.75 8.59
N PHE A 6 -0.40 -7.33 8.96
CA PHE A 6 0.64 -8.18 9.53
C PHE A 6 1.08 -7.72 10.92
N TYR A 7 1.39 -8.69 11.78
CA TYR A 7 2.00 -8.46 13.09
C TYR A 7 3.37 -9.14 13.12
N VAL A 8 4.33 -8.52 13.81
CA VAL A 8 5.68 -9.09 13.94
C VAL A 8 5.69 -10.02 15.14
N ILE A 9 5.84 -11.32 14.90
CA ILE A 9 6.19 -12.27 15.95
C ILE A 9 7.69 -12.18 16.18
N TYR A 10 8.10 -11.78 17.39
CA TYR A 10 9.52 -11.56 17.74
C TYR A 10 10.06 -12.58 18.75
N GLY A 11 9.25 -13.53 19.20
CA GLY A 11 9.67 -14.59 20.10
C GLY A 11 8.55 -15.58 20.41
N TYR A 12 8.90 -16.69 21.07
CA TYR A 12 7.95 -17.67 21.57
C TYR A 12 8.51 -18.40 22.80
N ASP A 13 7.63 -18.94 23.63
CA ASP A 13 7.94 -19.80 24.77
C ASP A 13 6.93 -20.98 24.86
N ASP A 14 6.96 -21.73 25.97
CA ASP A 14 6.04 -22.85 26.20
C ASP A 14 4.55 -22.43 26.31
N LYS A 15 4.26 -21.13 26.44
CA LYS A 15 2.90 -20.59 26.55
C LYS A 15 2.38 -20.07 25.21
N GLY A 16 3.23 -19.48 24.37
CA GLY A 16 2.84 -19.04 23.03
C GLY A 16 3.77 -18.04 22.36
N TYR A 17 3.21 -17.15 21.52
CA TYR A 17 3.96 -16.20 20.69
C TYR A 17 3.95 -14.78 21.25
N TYR A 18 5.10 -14.14 21.25
CA TYR A 18 5.25 -12.71 21.51
C TYR A 18 5.20 -11.96 20.19
N PHE A 19 4.33 -10.94 20.12
CA PHE A 19 4.09 -10.19 18.90
C PHE A 19 3.95 -8.70 19.16
N SER A 20 4.23 -7.89 18.14
CA SER A 20 4.11 -6.43 18.15
C SER A 20 3.41 -5.93 16.89
N GLY A 21 2.66 -4.83 17.01
CA GLY A 21 1.96 -4.15 15.93
C GLY A 21 0.94 -3.14 16.49
N PRO A 22 0.20 -2.43 15.61
CA PRO A 22 -0.88 -1.55 16.03
C PRO A 22 -1.90 -2.27 16.92
N LEU A 23 -2.47 -1.55 17.88
CA LEU A 23 -3.44 -2.07 18.85
C LEU A 23 -2.92 -3.23 19.74
N CYS A 24 -1.64 -3.56 19.67
CA CYS A 24 -0.99 -4.42 20.67
C CYS A 24 -0.61 -3.53 21.85
N ASP A 25 -1.48 -3.46 22.86
CA ASP A 25 -1.10 -2.89 24.14
C ASP A 25 0.09 -3.69 24.68
N SER A 26 1.27 -3.07 24.76
CA SER A 26 2.47 -3.62 25.35
C SER A 26 2.13 -4.21 26.73
N GLY A 27 2.09 -5.54 26.89
CA GLY A 27 2.02 -6.15 28.23
C GLY A 27 1.08 -7.33 28.50
N LYS A 28 0.37 -7.94 27.54
CA LYS A 28 -0.53 -9.09 27.83
C LYS A 28 0.09 -10.48 27.67
N GLY A 29 1.42 -10.61 27.75
CA GLY A 29 2.10 -11.90 27.62
C GLY A 29 1.95 -12.53 26.23
N PRO A 30 2.43 -13.76 26.03
CA PRO A 30 2.37 -14.41 24.72
C PRO A 30 0.92 -14.79 24.37
N LYS A 31 0.53 -14.60 23.11
CA LYS A 31 -0.72 -15.15 22.56
C LYS A 31 -0.61 -16.67 22.47
N MET A 32 -1.58 -17.39 23.03
CA MET A 32 -1.53 -18.86 23.05
C MET A 32 -1.45 -19.40 21.62
N TRP A 33 -0.65 -20.45 21.41
CA TRP A 33 -0.42 -21.05 20.09
C TRP A 33 -1.71 -21.48 19.38
N LYS A 34 -2.74 -21.90 20.12
CA LYS A 34 -4.06 -22.26 19.58
C LYS A 34 -4.91 -21.07 19.14
N GLU A 35 -4.60 -19.88 19.62
CA GLU A 35 -5.36 -18.66 19.36
C GLU A 35 -4.74 -17.82 18.23
N VAL A 36 -3.50 -18.13 17.84
CA VAL A 36 -2.86 -17.48 16.69
C VAL A 36 -3.59 -17.88 15.42
N GLY A 37 -4.09 -16.88 14.68
CA GLY A 37 -4.89 -17.12 13.48
C GLY A 37 -6.35 -17.52 13.76
N ASP A 38 -6.78 -17.64 15.01
CA ASP A 38 -8.20 -17.87 15.37
C ASP A 38 -9.01 -16.58 15.13
N THR A 39 -9.31 -16.35 13.86
CA THR A 39 -10.07 -15.22 13.37
C THR A 39 -11.20 -15.72 12.49
N LYS A 40 -12.24 -14.90 12.32
CA LYS A 40 -13.36 -15.21 11.41
C LYS A 40 -12.95 -15.30 9.93
N ILE A 41 -11.73 -14.91 9.59
CA ILE A 41 -11.16 -14.99 8.23
C ILE A 41 -10.75 -16.44 7.91
N GLY A 42 -10.38 -17.23 8.93
CA GLY A 42 -10.03 -18.65 8.76
C GLY A 42 -8.71 -18.91 8.05
N VAL A 43 -7.85 -17.90 7.92
CA VAL A 43 -6.52 -18.00 7.29
C VAL A 43 -5.47 -17.48 8.26
N LEU A 44 -4.40 -18.26 8.43
CA LEU A 44 -3.17 -17.84 9.09
C LEU A 44 -2.06 -17.86 8.05
N GLU A 45 -1.52 -16.68 7.75
CA GLU A 45 -0.37 -16.52 6.89
C GLU A 45 0.85 -16.13 7.73
N MET A 46 1.95 -16.88 7.59
CA MET A 46 3.17 -16.67 8.36
C MET A 46 4.38 -16.63 7.44
N TYR A 47 5.18 -15.58 7.61
CA TYR A 47 6.42 -15.39 6.90
C TYR A 47 7.58 -15.39 7.90
N SER A 48 8.66 -16.10 7.56
CA SER A 48 9.94 -15.98 8.28
C SER A 48 10.93 -15.25 7.38
N VAL A 49 11.53 -14.17 7.87
CA VAL A 49 12.62 -13.48 7.20
C VAL A 49 13.94 -13.84 7.86
N LYS A 50 14.99 -13.97 7.06
CA LYS A 50 16.37 -14.14 7.54
C LYS A 50 17.21 -12.95 7.09
N PRO A 51 18.14 -12.44 7.91
CA PRO A 51 19.09 -11.44 7.46
C PRO A 51 19.83 -11.94 6.22
N GLY A 52 19.80 -11.12 5.16
CA GLY A 52 20.62 -11.31 3.98
C GLY A 52 21.93 -10.52 4.06
N GLN A 53 22.79 -10.70 3.07
CA GLN A 53 23.92 -9.80 2.87
C GLN A 53 23.39 -8.50 2.24
N ALA A 54 23.64 -7.37 2.89
CA ALA A 54 23.33 -6.07 2.31
C ALA A 54 24.19 -5.83 1.06
N VAL A 55 23.57 -5.26 0.03
CA VAL A 55 24.27 -4.73 -1.15
C VAL A 55 24.33 -3.21 -1.05
N ASP A 56 25.09 -2.55 -1.93
CA ASP A 56 25.20 -1.10 -1.92
C ASP A 56 23.83 -0.41 -2.17
N ASP A 57 23.67 0.81 -1.65
CA ASP A 57 22.42 1.55 -1.73
C ASP A 57 22.00 1.81 -3.19
N THR A 58 22.97 2.06 -4.09
CA THR A 58 22.68 2.30 -5.51
C THR A 58 22.03 1.09 -6.17
N LYS A 59 22.62 -0.10 -5.96
CA LYS A 59 22.05 -1.35 -6.46
C LYS A 59 20.68 -1.62 -5.84
N THR A 60 20.55 -1.47 -4.52
CA THR A 60 19.29 -1.71 -3.80
C THR A 60 18.15 -0.85 -4.35
N VAL A 61 18.39 0.45 -4.49
CA VAL A 61 17.37 1.39 -4.98
C VAL A 61 17.04 1.12 -6.46
N LYS A 62 18.05 0.82 -7.28
CA LYS A 62 17.82 0.48 -8.69
C LYS A 62 16.95 -0.77 -8.85
N GLU A 63 17.28 -1.85 -8.14
CA GLU A 63 16.49 -3.09 -8.19
C GLU A 63 15.07 -2.88 -7.66
N ALA A 64 14.89 -2.03 -6.64
CA ALA A 64 13.57 -1.63 -6.16
C ALA A 64 12.76 -0.89 -7.23
N PHE A 65 13.37 0.04 -7.98
CA PHE A 65 12.71 0.73 -9.08
C PHE A 65 12.41 -0.19 -10.26
N GLU A 66 13.32 -1.09 -10.64
CA GLU A 66 13.06 -2.11 -11.66
C GLU A 66 11.86 -2.99 -11.28
N SER A 67 11.79 -3.41 -10.02
CA SER A 67 10.65 -4.18 -9.50
C SER A 67 9.34 -3.37 -9.53
N ALA A 68 9.37 -2.10 -9.14
CA ALA A 68 8.20 -1.23 -9.16
C ALA A 68 7.70 -0.94 -10.59
N LEU A 69 8.61 -0.67 -11.52
CA LEU A 69 8.35 -0.45 -12.94
C LEU A 69 7.84 -1.71 -13.64
N GLU A 70 8.32 -2.89 -13.26
CA GLU A 70 7.77 -4.15 -13.76
C GLU A 70 6.37 -4.38 -13.22
N HIS A 71 6.17 -4.24 -11.90
CA HIS A 71 4.89 -4.46 -11.27
C HIS A 71 3.80 -3.50 -11.79
N SER A 72 4.15 -2.24 -12.10
CA SER A 72 3.21 -1.25 -12.64
C SER A 72 2.64 -1.65 -14.02
N LYS A 73 3.32 -2.55 -14.75
CA LYS A 73 2.86 -3.10 -16.04
C LYS A 73 1.88 -4.27 -15.89
N SER A 74 1.42 -4.56 -14.67
CA SER A 74 0.50 -5.65 -14.36
C SER A 74 0.96 -7.05 -14.86
N PRO A 75 2.16 -7.52 -14.50
CA PRO A 75 2.71 -8.75 -15.05
C PRO A 75 1.97 -9.98 -14.50
N GLU A 76 1.62 -10.92 -15.38
CA GLU A 76 0.86 -12.13 -15.02
C GLU A 76 1.55 -13.02 -13.97
N LYS A 77 2.88 -12.93 -13.84
CA LYS A 77 3.63 -13.67 -12.81
C LYS A 77 3.30 -13.24 -11.37
N TRP A 78 2.79 -12.02 -11.19
CA TRP A 78 2.47 -11.45 -9.88
C TRP A 78 0.99 -11.07 -9.74
N ILE A 79 0.31 -10.79 -10.85
CA ILE A 79 -1.06 -10.31 -10.86
C ILE A 79 -2.00 -11.43 -11.24
N PHE A 80 -2.93 -11.75 -10.35
CA PHE A 80 -3.94 -12.77 -10.58
C PHE A 80 -4.83 -12.47 -11.79
N PRO A 81 -5.38 -13.50 -12.47
CA PRO A 81 -6.34 -13.30 -13.55
C PRO A 81 -7.49 -12.39 -13.10
N LYS A 82 -7.85 -11.41 -13.95
CA LYS A 82 -8.87 -10.36 -13.72
C LYS A 82 -8.46 -9.21 -12.80
N TYR A 83 -7.28 -9.25 -12.20
CA TYR A 83 -6.73 -8.13 -11.43
C TYR A 83 -5.78 -7.29 -12.30
N LYS A 84 -5.56 -6.05 -11.88
CA LYS A 84 -4.60 -5.12 -12.48
C LYS A 84 -3.88 -4.32 -11.40
N ALA A 85 -2.66 -3.94 -11.70
CA ALA A 85 -1.80 -3.05 -10.93
C ALA A 85 -1.40 -1.82 -11.77
N GLY A 86 -0.73 -0.86 -11.14
CA GLY A 86 -0.31 0.38 -11.81
C GLY A 86 -1.48 1.17 -12.40
N LEU A 87 -1.26 1.81 -13.55
CA LEU A 87 -2.23 2.73 -14.17
C LEU A 87 -3.55 2.05 -14.55
N ASP A 88 -3.49 0.81 -15.06
CA ASP A 88 -4.68 0.00 -15.36
C ASP A 88 -5.54 -0.24 -14.10
N GLY A 89 -4.89 -0.35 -12.94
CA GLY A 89 -5.57 -0.48 -11.64
C GLY A 89 -6.42 0.75 -11.31
N PHE A 90 -5.88 1.96 -11.50
CA PHE A 90 -6.65 3.20 -11.33
C PHE A 90 -7.82 3.29 -12.30
N ASP A 91 -7.60 2.91 -13.57
CA ASP A 91 -8.64 3.00 -14.60
C ASP A 91 -9.81 2.06 -14.32
N ILE A 92 -9.53 0.82 -13.91
CA ILE A 92 -10.57 -0.13 -13.48
C ILE A 92 -11.28 0.40 -12.24
N TRP A 93 -10.52 0.86 -11.24
CA TRP A 93 -11.10 1.33 -9.97
C TRP A 93 -12.08 2.49 -10.19
N LYS A 94 -11.67 3.48 -10.99
CA LYS A 94 -12.51 4.61 -11.36
C LYS A 94 -13.76 4.14 -12.10
N LYS A 95 -13.59 3.32 -13.15
CA LYS A 95 -14.71 2.82 -13.96
C LYS A 95 -15.74 2.07 -13.11
N THR A 96 -15.28 1.23 -12.19
CA THR A 96 -16.16 0.44 -11.31
C THR A 96 -16.95 1.34 -10.34
N LEU A 97 -16.34 2.43 -9.83
CA LEU A 97 -17.06 3.43 -9.05
C LEU A 97 -18.10 4.18 -9.87
N GLU A 98 -17.73 4.66 -11.06
CA GLU A 98 -18.63 5.39 -11.97
C GLU A 98 -19.82 4.53 -12.42
N ALA A 99 -19.61 3.22 -12.58
CA ALA A 99 -20.67 2.27 -12.95
C ALA A 99 -21.59 1.88 -11.78
N GLY A 100 -21.25 2.26 -10.54
CA GLY A 100 -21.99 1.82 -9.34
C GLY A 100 -21.82 0.32 -9.03
N GLU A 101 -20.75 -0.30 -9.53
CA GLU A 101 -20.47 -1.74 -9.40
C GLU A 101 -19.50 -2.04 -8.25
N ALA A 102 -18.94 -1.02 -7.60
CA ALA A 102 -17.98 -1.17 -6.52
C ALA A 102 -18.63 -1.79 -5.27
N ASP A 103 -17.99 -2.80 -4.68
CA ASP A 103 -18.35 -3.29 -3.36
C ASP A 103 -17.86 -2.33 -2.27
N GLY A 104 -18.69 -2.09 -1.25
CA GLY A 104 -18.37 -1.12 -0.20
C GLY A 104 -17.20 -1.55 0.70
N LEU A 105 -17.03 -2.84 0.98
CA LEU A 105 -15.89 -3.32 1.77
C LEU A 105 -14.62 -3.29 0.92
N GLY A 106 -14.69 -3.80 -0.31
CA GLY A 106 -13.59 -3.76 -1.27
C GLY A 106 -13.08 -2.34 -1.51
N MET A 107 -13.99 -1.38 -1.67
CA MET A 107 -13.65 0.04 -1.81
C MET A 107 -12.87 0.55 -0.61
N ALA A 108 -13.42 0.40 0.60
CA ALA A 108 -12.81 0.94 1.81
C ALA A 108 -11.46 0.28 2.13
N PHE A 109 -11.35 -1.03 1.92
CA PHE A 109 -10.10 -1.77 2.10
C PHE A 109 -9.03 -1.32 1.09
N ASN A 110 -9.38 -1.30 -0.20
CA ASN A 110 -8.44 -0.94 -1.27
C ASN A 110 -7.96 0.51 -1.11
N SER A 111 -8.85 1.44 -0.73
CA SER A 111 -8.49 2.82 -0.41
C SER A 111 -7.48 2.94 0.72
N ALA A 112 -7.71 2.22 1.83
CA ALA A 112 -6.83 2.27 2.98
C ALA A 112 -5.43 1.72 2.65
N VAL A 113 -5.36 0.55 2.00
CA VAL A 113 -4.10 -0.12 1.65
C VAL A 113 -3.29 0.71 0.66
N TRP A 114 -3.88 1.14 -0.47
CA TRP A 114 -3.11 1.87 -1.48
C TRP A 114 -2.71 3.29 -1.05
N SER A 115 -3.52 3.93 -0.19
CA SER A 115 -3.12 5.19 0.44
C SER A 115 -1.86 5.01 1.29
N GLU A 116 -1.80 3.95 2.10
CA GLU A 116 -0.62 3.65 2.92
C GLU A 116 0.60 3.29 2.06
N CYS A 117 0.43 2.42 1.05
CA CYS A 117 1.49 2.05 0.12
C CYS A 117 2.11 3.27 -0.57
N ARG A 118 1.30 4.22 -1.05
CA ARG A 118 1.83 5.41 -1.73
C ARG A 118 2.43 6.43 -0.76
N ASN A 119 1.96 6.48 0.48
CA ASN A 119 2.65 7.23 1.54
C ASN A 119 4.05 6.65 1.82
N TYR A 120 4.19 5.33 1.93
CA TYR A 120 5.50 4.69 2.11
C TYR A 120 6.39 4.81 0.87
N ALA A 121 5.84 4.86 -0.34
CA ALA A 121 6.62 5.14 -1.54
C ALA A 121 7.31 6.52 -1.46
N VAL A 122 6.61 7.55 -0.96
CA VAL A 122 7.21 8.88 -0.72
C VAL A 122 8.33 8.80 0.32
N LEU A 123 8.12 8.08 1.43
CA LEU A 123 9.14 7.92 2.47
C LEU A 123 10.38 7.18 1.94
N PHE A 124 10.16 6.12 1.16
CA PHE A 124 11.23 5.38 0.49
C PHE A 124 12.04 6.28 -0.44
N LEU A 125 11.39 7.10 -1.26
CA LEU A 125 12.08 8.01 -2.18
C LEU A 125 12.89 9.08 -1.43
N LYS A 126 12.38 9.60 -0.30
CA LYS A 126 13.10 10.55 0.55
C LYS A 126 14.35 9.91 1.16
N GLU A 127 14.21 8.72 1.72
CA GLU A 127 15.35 7.99 2.29
C GLU A 127 16.38 7.60 1.22
N ALA A 128 15.93 7.12 0.06
CA ALA A 128 16.80 6.80 -1.06
C ALA A 128 17.59 8.02 -1.55
N LYS A 129 16.94 9.20 -1.62
CA LYS A 129 17.60 10.47 -1.93
C LYS A 129 18.68 10.83 -0.91
N GLU A 130 18.43 10.62 0.38
CA GLU A 130 19.39 10.93 1.44
C GLU A 130 20.61 9.99 1.41
N ARG A 131 20.41 8.73 1.02
CA ARG A 131 21.45 7.70 0.96
C ARG A 131 22.28 7.73 -0.33
N LEU A 132 21.72 8.24 -1.42
CA LEU A 132 22.39 8.29 -2.72
C LEU A 132 23.02 9.67 -2.97
N ASP A 133 24.28 9.68 -3.39
CA ASP A 133 25.02 10.90 -3.68
C ASP A 133 24.36 11.75 -4.80
N GLY A 134 24.45 13.08 -4.64
CA GLY A 134 23.57 14.09 -5.25
C GLY A 134 23.54 14.27 -6.77
N LYS A 135 24.04 13.32 -7.58
CA LYS A 135 23.90 13.38 -9.05
C LYS A 135 22.48 13.11 -9.53
N VAL A 136 21.74 12.27 -8.81
CA VAL A 136 20.34 11.93 -9.11
C VAL A 136 19.33 12.69 -8.24
N GLY A 137 19.82 13.57 -7.36
CA GLY A 137 19.00 14.35 -6.43
C GLY A 137 17.81 15.08 -7.09
N PRO A 138 18.00 15.76 -8.24
CA PRO A 138 16.88 16.40 -8.94
C PRO A 138 15.80 15.44 -9.44
N LEU A 139 16.18 14.23 -9.88
CA LEU A 139 15.21 13.20 -10.30
C LEU A 139 14.43 12.67 -9.09
N PHE A 140 15.08 12.52 -7.94
CA PHE A 140 14.38 12.21 -6.70
C PHE A 140 13.39 13.30 -6.31
N ASP A 141 13.77 14.58 -6.40
CA ASP A 141 12.87 15.69 -6.11
C ASP A 141 11.63 15.67 -7.02
N GLU A 142 11.84 15.42 -8.32
CA GLU A 142 10.76 15.28 -9.30
C GLU A 142 9.85 14.09 -8.95
N ALA A 143 10.41 12.90 -8.72
CA ALA A 143 9.66 11.70 -8.35
C ALA A 143 8.87 11.88 -7.04
N ILE A 144 9.51 12.44 -6.00
CA ILE A 144 8.87 12.73 -4.71
C ILE A 144 7.67 13.65 -4.92
N SER A 145 7.80 14.71 -5.72
CA SER A 145 6.70 15.64 -5.96
C SER A 145 5.48 14.96 -6.58
N HIS A 146 5.70 14.04 -7.53
CA HIS A 146 4.63 13.26 -8.15
C HIS A 146 3.99 12.30 -7.15
N TYR A 147 4.80 11.50 -6.44
CA TYR A 147 4.26 10.52 -5.48
C TYR A 147 3.61 11.17 -4.26
N GLU A 148 3.99 12.39 -3.87
CA GLU A 148 3.27 13.16 -2.85
C GLU A 148 1.85 13.52 -3.31
N ILE A 149 1.67 13.91 -4.58
CA ILE A 149 0.34 14.14 -5.16
C ILE A 149 -0.48 12.84 -5.15
N VAL A 150 0.12 11.71 -5.53
CA VAL A 150 -0.54 10.39 -5.48
C VAL A 150 -0.99 10.07 -4.05
N ALA A 151 -0.08 10.15 -3.09
CA ALA A 151 -0.33 9.82 -1.69
C ALA A 151 -1.43 10.69 -1.08
N GLN A 152 -1.40 12.00 -1.34
CA GLN A 152 -2.41 12.95 -0.86
C GLN A 152 -3.79 12.66 -1.44
N ASN A 153 -3.88 12.34 -2.75
CA ASN A 153 -5.16 12.04 -3.37
C ASN A 153 -5.72 10.70 -2.90
N LEU A 154 -4.89 9.66 -2.80
CA LEU A 154 -5.34 8.37 -2.25
C LEU A 154 -5.74 8.47 -0.78
N LYS A 155 -5.11 9.35 0.00
CA LYS A 155 -5.56 9.66 1.36
C LYS A 155 -6.99 10.23 1.37
N LYS A 156 -7.31 11.16 0.47
CA LYS A 156 -8.68 11.68 0.33
C LYS A 156 -9.67 10.58 -0.08
N VAL A 157 -9.27 9.66 -0.96
CA VAL A 157 -10.10 8.49 -1.30
C VAL A 157 -10.36 7.63 -0.05
N ALA A 158 -9.35 7.37 0.77
CA ALA A 158 -9.48 6.62 2.02
C ALA A 158 -10.36 7.34 3.06
N GLU A 159 -10.30 8.67 3.13
CA GLU A 159 -11.19 9.48 3.97
C GLU A 159 -12.64 9.47 3.46
N ALA A 160 -12.84 9.44 2.14
CA ALA A 160 -14.17 9.29 1.53
C ALA A 160 -14.75 7.88 1.73
N PHE A 161 -13.91 6.85 1.89
CA PHE A 161 -14.32 5.47 2.10
C PHE A 161 -13.56 4.85 3.29
N PRO A 162 -13.87 5.27 4.53
CA PRO A 162 -13.13 4.82 5.70
C PRO A 162 -13.36 3.33 5.96
N LEU A 163 -12.29 2.59 6.24
CA LEU A 163 -12.36 1.15 6.51
C LEU A 163 -13.02 0.84 7.87
N ILE A 164 -12.67 1.59 8.93
CA ILE A 164 -13.14 1.35 10.30
C ILE A 164 -14.56 1.86 10.50
N GLU A 165 -14.82 3.10 10.08
CA GLU A 165 -16.11 3.78 10.22
C GLU A 165 -17.02 3.53 9.00
N ARG A 166 -16.75 2.46 8.25
CA ARG A 166 -17.46 2.13 7.02
C ARG A 166 -18.96 1.96 7.29
N LYS A 167 -19.79 2.57 6.46
CA LYS A 167 -21.23 2.36 6.44
C LYS A 167 -21.69 1.86 5.06
N PRO A 168 -22.71 0.97 4.99
CA PRO A 168 -23.23 0.46 3.71
C PRO A 168 -23.64 1.55 2.71
N GLU A 169 -24.03 2.74 3.21
CA GLU A 169 -24.53 3.85 2.41
C GLU A 169 -23.40 4.64 1.73
N HIS A 170 -22.16 4.58 2.24
CA HIS A 170 -21.04 5.34 1.70
C HIS A 170 -20.80 5.03 0.21
N ILE A 171 -21.00 3.78 -0.21
CA ILE A 171 -20.80 3.33 -1.60
C ILE A 171 -21.89 3.79 -2.56
N LYS A 172 -22.96 4.40 -2.05
CA LYS A 172 -24.06 4.97 -2.84
C LYS A 172 -24.09 6.50 -2.79
N ASP A 173 -23.19 7.11 -2.03
CA ASP A 173 -23.11 8.56 -1.85
C ASP A 173 -22.41 9.18 -3.06
N GLU A 174 -23.17 9.91 -3.87
CA GLU A 174 -22.69 10.55 -5.10
C GLU A 174 -21.54 11.54 -4.85
N THR A 175 -21.54 12.23 -3.70
CA THR A 175 -20.49 13.19 -3.36
C THR A 175 -19.18 12.46 -3.05
N ARG A 176 -19.25 11.35 -2.31
CA ARG A 176 -18.07 10.50 -2.02
C ARG A 176 -17.52 9.88 -3.29
N ILE A 177 -18.39 9.36 -4.16
CA ILE A 177 -18.01 8.76 -5.44
C ILE A 177 -17.33 9.80 -6.32
N SER A 178 -17.95 10.98 -6.52
CA SER A 178 -17.38 12.05 -7.33
C SER A 178 -16.02 12.51 -6.81
N THR A 179 -15.89 12.69 -5.50
CA THR A 179 -14.61 13.04 -4.86
C THR A 179 -13.53 11.98 -5.12
N ALA A 180 -13.87 10.70 -4.96
CA ALA A 180 -12.93 9.62 -5.19
C ALA A 180 -12.52 9.51 -6.66
N VAL A 181 -13.45 9.66 -7.60
CA VAL A 181 -13.17 9.63 -9.05
C VAL A 181 -12.22 10.75 -9.45
N GLU A 182 -12.42 11.96 -8.93
CA GLU A 182 -11.51 13.09 -9.16
C GLU A 182 -10.11 12.79 -8.60
N CYS A 183 -10.04 12.37 -7.33
CA CYS A 183 -8.78 12.05 -6.67
C CYS A 183 -8.03 10.91 -7.38
N LEU A 184 -8.73 9.84 -7.79
CA LEU A 184 -8.14 8.72 -8.54
C LEU A 184 -7.62 9.19 -9.90
N THR A 185 -8.31 10.12 -10.56
CA THR A 185 -7.86 10.68 -11.85
C THR A 185 -6.57 11.49 -11.67
N THR A 186 -6.51 12.35 -10.65
CA THR A 186 -5.29 13.12 -10.34
C THR A 186 -4.14 12.20 -9.91
N ALA A 187 -4.41 11.22 -9.05
CA ALA A 187 -3.43 10.24 -8.61
C ALA A 187 -2.86 9.43 -9.78
N ARG A 188 -3.72 8.93 -10.68
CA ARG A 188 -3.28 8.21 -11.89
C ARG A 188 -2.33 9.03 -12.75
N SER A 189 -2.69 10.28 -13.05
CA SER A 189 -1.87 11.15 -13.90
C SER A 189 -0.52 11.47 -13.25
N ALA A 190 -0.51 11.75 -11.93
CA ALA A 190 0.72 11.96 -11.18
C ALA A 190 1.57 10.68 -11.11
N GLU A 191 0.95 9.51 -10.94
CA GLU A 191 1.67 8.23 -10.93
C GLU A 191 2.30 7.93 -12.29
N ALA A 192 1.63 8.25 -13.40
CA ALA A 192 2.20 8.12 -14.73
C ALA A 192 3.49 8.94 -14.87
N SER A 193 3.46 10.23 -14.49
CA SER A 193 4.66 11.07 -14.49
C SER A 193 5.73 10.56 -13.51
N GLY A 194 5.33 10.10 -12.33
CA GLY A 194 6.26 9.50 -11.36
C GLY A 194 6.98 8.28 -11.94
N LEU A 195 6.27 7.38 -12.63
CA LEU A 195 6.86 6.20 -13.28
C LEU A 195 7.85 6.59 -14.39
N GLU A 196 7.54 7.61 -15.21
CA GLU A 196 8.47 8.13 -16.23
C GLU A 196 9.77 8.67 -15.61
N VAL A 197 9.70 9.27 -14.42
CA VAL A 197 10.89 9.74 -13.70
C VAL A 197 11.70 8.57 -13.14
N LEU A 198 11.04 7.54 -12.61
CA LEU A 198 11.72 6.34 -12.09
C LEU A 198 12.47 5.54 -13.18
N GLU A 199 12.09 5.69 -14.46
CA GLU A 199 12.74 5.02 -15.59
C GLU A 199 14.06 5.71 -16.04
N LYS A 200 14.31 6.96 -15.62
CA LYS A 200 15.50 7.75 -15.99
C LYS A 200 16.70 7.43 -15.11
#